data_AF-A0A8X6LYY3-F1
#
_entry.id   AF-A0A8X6LYY3-F1
#
_cell.length_a   1.000
_cell.length_b   1.000
_cell.length_c   1.000
_cell.angle_alpha   90.00
_cell.angle_beta   90.00
_cell.angle_gamma   90.00
#
_symmetry.space_group_name_H-M   'P 1'
#
loop_
_entity.id
_entity.type
_entity.pdbx_description
1 polymer ?
#
loop_
_entity_poly.entity_id
_entity_poly.type
_entity_poly.pdbx_seq_one_letter_code
_entity_poly.pdbx_strand_id
1 'polypeptide(L)'
;MNDLQNHKNVLIFSSTVLDATSKPAAGLFEGTVADFGGFDECLNVEFPKRNGDLEFRGQYCAVEARPIMPPTPNNFSMAKNSHADPLDNIQKEIYIAGAAFTYLKFRFGVCVPSLCSLQDMQSIVKRISDSVEMDIQIPQCYVKEERVVFKPIHIAVISVLSLLLLLCILGTIIDYQPGNIPYEKLSNCRKFMVCFSIISNFRRLMCASKGSEELKALHGLRALSMGWIILGHTYVWINYQLLRSPNTSIVWFNRLDFEVILNGWLSVEPFFFLSGLLTSFTVLKIMDKTKGRINVPIYIFRRYIRLTPPLLLTIGLLFFLPLISSGPFWYERVDPEIKACTEYWWLSILYISNWADMKNICVHPTWYLSADFQLHVITIVILYILYKYPKLGLSLICSVVLVCSVVVGVLTFQWDLPPTIQVSSGNSGKIQDTIDVVHMKTFTHAGPYYVGIILGFLMIKYKDVKISKV
;
A
#
# COMPACT_ATOMS: atom_id res chain seq x y z
N MET A 1 56.26 12.01 -11.10
CA MET A 1 55.01 12.78 -10.92
C MET A 1 53.76 11.92 -11.16
N ASN A 2 53.71 11.10 -12.22
CA ASN A 2 52.49 10.36 -12.60
C ASN A 2 52.10 9.21 -11.65
N ASP A 3 53.05 8.47 -11.06
CA ASP A 3 52.72 7.41 -10.09
C ASP A 3 52.21 7.94 -8.75
N LEU A 4 52.71 9.12 -8.34
CA LEU A 4 52.25 9.79 -7.12
C LEU A 4 50.79 10.23 -7.23
N GLN A 5 50.37 10.66 -8.42
CA GLN A 5 48.99 11.09 -8.69
C GLN A 5 48.04 9.91 -8.73
N ASN A 6 48.48 8.79 -9.33
CA ASN A 6 47.72 7.54 -9.30
C ASN A 6 47.56 7.00 -7.87
N HIS A 7 48.64 7.03 -7.08
CA HIS A 7 48.60 6.60 -5.67
C HIS A 7 47.71 7.49 -4.81
N LYS A 8 47.69 8.81 -5.05
CA LYS A 8 46.75 9.73 -4.39
C LYS A 8 45.30 9.42 -4.74
N ASN A 9 45.01 9.16 -6.02
CA ASN A 9 43.66 8.82 -6.48
C ASN A 9 43.17 7.50 -5.87
N VAL A 10 44.03 6.49 -5.80
CA VAL A 10 43.73 5.21 -5.14
C VAL A 10 43.45 5.40 -3.65
N LEU A 11 44.26 6.22 -2.97
CA LEU A 11 44.07 6.47 -1.54
C LEU A 11 42.74 7.18 -1.26
N ILE A 12 42.44 8.24 -2.02
CA ILE A 12 41.17 8.99 -1.93
C ILE A 12 39.99 8.04 -2.21
N PHE A 13 40.04 7.29 -3.31
CA PHE A 13 39.02 6.30 -3.65
C PHE A 13 38.80 5.30 -2.52
N SER A 14 39.87 4.68 -2.01
CA SER A 14 39.78 3.68 -0.94
C SER A 14 39.21 4.26 0.35
N SER A 15 39.54 5.51 0.69
CA SER A 15 39.00 6.17 1.87
C SER A 15 37.51 6.48 1.72
N THR A 16 37.06 6.95 0.55
CA THR A 16 35.65 7.22 0.29
C THR A 16 34.83 5.94 0.21
N VAL A 17 35.36 4.87 -0.38
CA VAL A 17 34.69 3.55 -0.39
C VAL A 17 34.57 2.97 1.03
N LEU A 18 35.61 3.10 1.84
CA LEU A 18 35.60 2.64 3.22
C LEU A 18 34.58 3.43 4.06
N ASP A 19 34.50 4.74 3.86
CA ASP A 19 33.52 5.57 4.56
C ASP A 19 32.08 5.33 4.05
N ALA A 20 31.89 5.15 2.74
CA ALA A 20 30.57 4.84 2.19
C ALA A 20 30.06 3.45 2.60
N THR A 21 30.95 2.53 2.98
CA THR A 21 30.58 1.18 3.45
C THR A 21 30.01 1.21 4.87
N SER A 22 29.01 0.38 5.12
CA SER A 22 28.36 0.24 6.42
C SER A 22 29.35 -0.16 7.52
N LYS A 23 29.10 0.35 8.72
CA LYS A 23 29.82 0.04 9.95
C LYS A 23 28.92 -0.83 10.84
N PRO A 24 29.46 -1.44 11.91
CA PRO A 24 28.61 -2.09 12.91
C PRO A 24 27.59 -1.11 13.47
N ALA A 25 26.30 -1.46 13.36
CA ALA A 25 25.22 -0.61 13.83
C ALA A 25 25.35 -0.33 15.34
N ALA A 26 25.23 0.94 15.73
CA ALA A 26 25.18 1.30 17.14
C ALA A 26 23.88 0.79 17.78
N GLY A 27 23.97 0.32 19.02
CA GLY A 27 22.82 -0.19 19.79
C GLY A 27 22.29 -1.53 19.30
N LEU A 28 23.20 -2.47 19.00
CA LEU A 28 22.88 -3.87 18.75
C LEU A 28 22.07 -4.50 19.88
N PHE A 29 22.41 -4.20 21.15
CA PHE A 29 21.67 -4.68 22.33
C PHE A 29 20.26 -4.05 22.47
N GLU A 30 20.00 -2.96 21.76
CA GLU A 30 18.66 -2.35 21.66
C GLU A 30 17.86 -2.94 20.47
N GLY A 31 18.44 -3.90 19.74
CA GLY A 31 17.86 -4.57 18.58
C GLY A 31 18.20 -3.92 17.23
N THR A 32 19.10 -2.94 17.19
CA THR A 32 19.44 -2.26 15.92
C THR A 32 20.31 -3.18 15.06
N VAL A 33 19.77 -3.63 13.94
CA VAL A 33 20.41 -4.62 13.04
C VAL A 33 20.71 -4.10 11.63
N ALA A 34 20.38 -2.84 11.37
CA ALA A 34 20.57 -2.21 10.06
C ALA A 34 21.54 -1.03 10.13
N ASP A 35 22.54 -1.04 9.24
CA ASP A 35 23.32 0.14 8.86
C ASP A 35 23.60 0.09 7.36
N PHE A 36 23.08 1.05 6.59
CA PHE A 36 23.17 1.02 5.13
C PHE A 36 24.43 1.70 4.59
N GLY A 37 25.26 2.33 5.44
CA GLY A 37 26.37 3.15 4.97
C GLY A 37 25.91 4.36 4.14
N GLY A 38 26.86 4.99 3.44
CA GLY A 38 26.62 6.13 2.56
C GLY A 38 26.19 5.67 1.17
N PHE A 39 24.88 5.47 0.95
CA PHE A 39 24.34 5.07 -0.35
C PHE A 39 24.73 6.04 -1.48
N ASP A 40 24.38 7.32 -1.34
CA ASP A 40 24.68 8.35 -2.34
C ASP A 40 26.18 8.61 -2.46
N GLU A 41 26.91 8.54 -1.35
CA GLU A 41 28.36 8.68 -1.35
C GLU A 41 29.01 7.59 -2.20
N CYS A 42 28.62 6.32 -2.00
CA CYS A 42 29.11 5.19 -2.78
C CYS A 42 28.84 5.37 -4.28
N LEU A 43 27.61 5.75 -4.67
CA LEU A 43 27.24 5.93 -6.07
C LEU A 43 27.95 7.10 -6.75
N ASN A 44 28.38 8.10 -5.97
CA ASN A 44 29.11 9.26 -6.48
C ASN A 44 30.62 9.04 -6.55
N VAL A 45 31.14 7.89 -6.10
CA VAL A 45 32.57 7.57 -6.24
C VAL A 45 32.92 7.32 -7.70
N GLU A 46 33.89 8.07 -8.20
CA GLU A 46 34.39 7.98 -9.57
C GLU A 46 35.91 7.77 -9.56
N PHE A 47 36.39 6.76 -10.29
CA PHE A 47 37.82 6.54 -10.47
C PHE A 47 38.23 6.93 -11.90
N PRO A 48 38.97 8.02 -12.10
CA PRO A 48 39.38 8.47 -13.43
C PRO A 48 40.62 7.72 -13.94
N LYS A 49 40.61 7.33 -15.22
CA LYS A 49 41.77 6.89 -15.99
C LYS A 49 42.75 8.05 -16.20
N ARG A 50 43.98 7.69 -16.60
CA ARG A 50 45.08 8.61 -16.96
C ARG A 50 44.72 9.64 -18.04
N ASN A 51 43.76 9.33 -18.91
CA ASN A 51 43.34 10.19 -20.03
C ASN A 51 42.18 11.14 -19.67
N GLY A 52 41.66 11.08 -18.44
CA GLY A 52 40.48 11.85 -17.99
C GLY A 52 39.15 11.10 -18.14
N ASP A 53 39.12 10.00 -18.90
CA ASP A 53 37.94 9.11 -18.99
C ASP A 53 37.76 8.30 -17.69
N LEU A 54 36.53 7.89 -17.37
CA LEU A 54 36.25 7.05 -16.20
C LEU A 54 36.78 5.61 -16.38
N GLU A 55 37.42 5.06 -15.35
CA GLU A 55 37.85 3.65 -15.31
C GLU A 55 36.75 2.75 -14.75
N PHE A 56 36.21 3.13 -13.59
CA PHE A 56 35.09 2.47 -12.94
C PHE A 56 34.45 3.44 -11.94
N ARG A 57 33.28 3.05 -11.44
CA ARG A 57 32.49 3.80 -10.45
C ARG A 57 32.28 2.99 -9.20
N GLY A 58 31.81 3.64 -8.13
CA GLY A 58 31.25 2.93 -7.00
C GLY A 58 29.92 2.26 -7.37
N GLN A 59 29.72 1.08 -6.82
CA GLN A 59 28.53 0.25 -6.91
C GLN A 59 28.11 -0.10 -5.50
N TYR A 60 26.87 0.25 -5.16
CA TYR A 60 26.30 -0.05 -3.86
C TYR A 60 25.65 -1.42 -3.89
N CYS A 61 26.06 -2.34 -3.01
CA CYS A 61 25.42 -3.65 -2.86
C CYS A 61 24.74 -3.75 -1.50
N ALA A 62 23.44 -4.03 -1.50
CA ALA A 62 22.71 -4.35 -0.29
C ALA A 62 23.05 -5.78 0.16
N VAL A 63 23.35 -5.96 1.44
CA VAL A 63 23.69 -7.25 2.03
C VAL A 63 22.66 -7.61 3.09
N GLU A 64 22.08 -8.79 2.97
CA GLU A 64 21.21 -9.39 3.96
C GLU A 64 21.96 -10.55 4.62
N ALA A 65 22.10 -10.52 5.95
CA ALA A 65 22.72 -11.63 6.68
C ALA A 65 21.77 -12.14 7.77
N ARG A 66 21.53 -13.46 7.78
CA ARG A 66 20.71 -14.11 8.82
C ARG A 66 21.50 -15.24 9.48
N PRO A 67 21.45 -15.37 10.82
CA PRO A 67 22.02 -16.54 11.47
C PRO A 67 21.25 -17.80 11.05
N ILE A 68 21.96 -18.92 10.92
CA ILE A 68 21.32 -20.21 10.64
C ILE A 68 20.62 -20.67 11.93
N MET A 69 19.31 -20.51 11.97
CA MET A 69 18.47 -20.83 13.14
C MET A 69 17.65 -22.12 12.90
N PRO A 70 17.34 -22.88 13.96
CA PRO A 70 16.36 -23.96 13.88
C PRO A 70 14.97 -23.41 13.48
N PRO A 71 14.08 -24.26 12.91
CA PRO A 71 12.76 -23.82 12.47
C PRO A 71 11.95 -23.22 13.64
N THR A 72 11.26 -22.11 13.38
CA THR A 72 10.42 -21.46 14.39
C THR A 72 9.25 -22.35 14.80
N PRO A 73 8.95 -22.44 16.11
CA PRO A 73 7.71 -23.06 16.56
C PRO A 73 6.50 -22.30 16.02
N ASN A 74 5.46 -23.03 15.57
CA ASN A 74 4.23 -22.45 14.98
C ASN A 74 3.50 -21.42 15.86
N ASN A 75 3.72 -21.45 17.18
CA ASN A 75 3.06 -20.59 18.18
C ASN A 75 4.00 -19.54 18.80
N PHE A 76 5.18 -19.32 18.21
CA PHE A 76 6.09 -18.31 18.73
C PHE A 76 5.52 -16.91 18.49
N SER A 77 5.41 -16.11 19.55
CA SER A 77 5.04 -14.70 19.49
C SER A 77 6.02 -13.90 20.33
N MET A 78 6.66 -12.90 19.72
CA MET A 78 7.61 -12.05 20.45
C MET A 78 6.90 -11.31 21.58
N ALA A 79 5.70 -10.76 21.34
CA ALA A 79 4.95 -10.07 22.39
C ALA A 79 4.62 -10.99 23.58
N LYS A 80 4.24 -12.24 23.33
CA LYS A 80 3.91 -13.19 24.40
C LYS A 80 5.14 -13.65 25.18
N ASN A 81 6.27 -13.82 24.51
CA ASN A 81 7.50 -14.35 25.09
C ASN A 81 8.39 -13.28 25.73
N SER A 82 8.20 -11.99 25.39
CA SER A 82 8.92 -10.88 26.02
C SER A 82 8.41 -10.51 27.42
N HIS A 83 7.33 -11.13 27.90
CA HIS A 83 6.98 -11.11 29.32
C HIS A 83 7.88 -12.11 30.06
N ALA A 84 9.13 -11.72 30.29
CA ALA A 84 10.02 -12.47 31.15
C ALA A 84 9.39 -12.55 32.55
N ASP A 85 9.19 -13.77 33.04
CA ASP A 85 8.88 -14.01 34.44
C ASP A 85 10.17 -13.70 35.23
N PRO A 86 10.17 -12.98 36.37
CA PRO A 86 11.39 -12.72 37.15
C PRO A 86 12.18 -13.98 37.59
N LEU A 87 11.65 -15.18 37.35
CA LEU A 87 12.29 -16.48 37.57
C LEU A 87 12.86 -17.13 36.29
N ASP A 88 12.86 -16.43 35.15
CA ASP A 88 13.36 -16.98 33.89
C ASP A 88 14.89 -17.11 33.89
N ASN A 89 15.38 -18.29 33.47
CA ASN A 89 16.82 -18.56 33.37
C ASN A 89 17.45 -17.77 32.22
N ILE A 90 18.73 -17.41 32.37
CA ILE A 90 19.56 -16.77 31.32
C ILE A 90 19.48 -17.49 29.98
N GLN A 91 19.39 -18.83 29.98
CA GLN A 91 19.22 -19.63 28.75
C GLN A 91 17.92 -19.28 28.00
N LYS A 92 16.82 -19.02 28.71
CA LYS A 92 15.52 -18.68 28.10
C LYS A 92 15.56 -17.27 27.52
N GLU A 93 16.21 -16.32 28.20
CA GLU A 93 16.42 -14.97 27.64
C GLU A 93 17.29 -15.00 26.38
N ILE A 94 18.40 -15.75 26.39
CA ILE A 94 19.25 -15.95 25.21
C ILE A 94 18.45 -16.62 24.08
N TYR A 95 17.61 -17.60 24.40
CA TYR A 95 16.74 -18.25 23.42
C TYR A 95 15.71 -17.28 22.81
N ILE A 96 15.06 -16.44 23.60
CA ILE A 96 14.09 -15.45 23.11
C ILE A 96 14.79 -14.39 22.25
N ALA A 97 15.94 -13.89 22.70
CA ALA A 97 16.76 -12.93 21.95
C ALA A 97 17.27 -13.54 20.63
N GLY A 98 17.71 -14.80 20.65
CA GLY A 98 18.09 -15.54 19.45
C GLY A 98 16.92 -15.76 18.50
N ALA A 99 15.74 -16.13 19.03
CA ALA A 99 14.54 -16.37 18.25
C ALA A 99 14.04 -15.12 17.50
N ALA A 100 14.34 -13.91 17.99
CA ALA A 100 14.06 -12.66 17.28
C ALA A 100 14.74 -12.61 15.89
N PHE A 101 15.92 -13.24 15.73
CA PHE A 101 16.62 -13.34 14.44
C PHE A 101 16.00 -14.32 13.44
N THR A 102 14.93 -15.02 13.82
CA THR A 102 14.09 -15.69 12.80
C THR A 102 13.37 -14.66 11.92
N TYR A 103 13.14 -13.46 12.47
CA TYR A 103 12.38 -12.40 11.83
C TYR A 103 13.20 -11.15 11.54
N LEU A 104 14.26 -10.92 12.33
CA LEU A 104 15.25 -9.89 12.10
C LEU A 104 16.36 -10.43 11.21
N LYS A 105 16.72 -9.66 10.20
CA LYS A 105 17.90 -9.89 9.38
C LYS A 105 18.85 -8.74 9.61
N PHE A 106 20.15 -9.03 9.64
CA PHE A 106 21.14 -7.97 9.56
C PHE A 106 21.12 -7.37 8.16
N ARG A 107 21.19 -6.04 8.10
CA ARG A 107 21.06 -5.26 6.88
C ARG A 107 22.25 -4.32 6.76
N PHE A 108 23.08 -4.55 5.76
CA PHE A 108 24.31 -3.80 5.55
C PHE A 108 24.43 -3.29 4.12
N GLY A 109 25.20 -2.23 3.92
CA GLY A 109 25.51 -1.68 2.60
C GLY A 109 27.00 -1.73 2.34
N VAL A 110 27.43 -2.42 1.28
CA VAL A 110 28.85 -2.50 0.92
C VAL A 110 29.08 -1.73 -0.38
N CYS A 111 30.08 -0.85 -0.36
CA CYS A 111 30.51 -0.14 -1.56
C CYS A 111 31.62 -0.92 -2.25
N VAL A 112 31.42 -1.29 -3.51
CA VAL A 112 32.39 -2.02 -4.34
C VAL A 112 32.61 -1.34 -5.67
N PRO A 113 33.71 -1.61 -6.39
CA PRO A 113 33.89 -1.11 -7.75
C PRO A 113 32.86 -1.71 -8.72
N SER A 114 32.41 -0.92 -9.70
CA SER A 114 31.46 -1.33 -10.75
C SER A 114 31.96 -2.43 -11.69
N LEU A 115 33.22 -2.84 -11.53
CA LEU A 115 33.82 -3.99 -12.21
C LEU A 115 33.34 -5.32 -11.63
N CYS A 116 32.84 -5.33 -10.38
CA CYS A 116 32.32 -6.52 -9.73
C CYS A 116 30.88 -6.76 -10.17
N SER A 117 30.62 -7.88 -10.84
CA SER A 117 29.23 -8.23 -11.16
C SER A 117 28.48 -8.70 -9.92
N LEU A 118 27.14 -8.69 -9.98
CA LEU A 118 26.30 -9.26 -8.93
C LEU A 118 26.67 -10.73 -8.65
N GLN A 119 27.04 -11.49 -9.67
CA GLN A 119 27.42 -12.90 -9.56
C GLN A 119 28.76 -13.09 -8.84
N ASP A 120 29.71 -12.19 -9.08
CA ASP A 120 31.00 -12.17 -8.37
C ASP A 120 30.78 -11.91 -6.88
N MET A 121 29.96 -10.91 -6.58
CA MET A 121 29.60 -10.54 -5.22
C MET A 121 28.88 -11.68 -4.48
N GLN A 122 27.93 -12.35 -5.13
CA GLN A 122 27.25 -13.53 -4.56
C GLN A 122 28.23 -14.69 -4.32
N SER A 123 29.22 -14.88 -5.19
CA SER A 123 30.23 -15.93 -5.04
C SER A 123 31.19 -15.66 -3.87
N ILE A 124 31.58 -14.40 -3.68
CA ILE A 124 32.41 -13.96 -2.53
C ILE A 124 31.64 -14.19 -1.23
N VAL A 125 30.39 -13.73 -1.18
CA VAL A 125 29.55 -13.84 0.01
C VAL A 125 29.27 -15.28 0.39
N LYS A 126 29.08 -16.19 -0.58
CA LYS A 126 28.88 -17.61 -0.28
C LYS A 126 30.06 -18.22 0.50
N ARG A 127 31.30 -17.86 0.15
CA ARG A 127 32.50 -18.33 0.87
C ARG A 127 32.57 -17.79 2.30
N ILE A 128 32.14 -16.53 2.48
CA ILE A 128 32.07 -15.91 3.82
C ILE A 128 30.98 -16.59 4.64
N SER A 129 29.80 -16.78 4.06
CA SER A 129 28.64 -17.46 4.64
C SER A 129 29.01 -18.83 5.22
N ASP A 130 29.74 -19.65 4.45
CA ASP A 130 30.23 -20.97 4.89
C ASP A 130 31.21 -20.89 6.08
N SER A 131 31.91 -19.76 6.24
CA SER A 131 32.92 -19.56 7.30
C SER A 131 32.33 -19.02 8.61
N VAL A 132 31.20 -18.32 8.56
CA VAL A 132 30.58 -17.66 9.73
C VAL A 132 29.24 -18.29 10.17
N GLU A 133 28.83 -19.41 9.56
CA GLU A 133 27.55 -20.08 9.85
C GLU A 133 26.32 -19.15 9.78
N MET A 134 26.36 -18.19 8.84
CA MET A 134 25.25 -17.28 8.55
C MET A 134 24.86 -17.44 7.09
N ASP A 135 23.57 -17.41 6.78
CA ASP A 135 23.12 -17.27 5.39
C ASP A 135 23.18 -15.79 4.99
N ILE A 136 24.05 -15.48 4.04
CA ILE A 136 24.30 -14.12 3.58
C ILE A 136 23.94 -14.03 2.10
N GLN A 137 23.14 -13.02 1.74
CA GLN A 137 22.62 -12.81 0.40
C GLN A 137 22.83 -11.37 -0.05
N ILE A 138 23.14 -11.21 -1.33
CA ILE A 138 23.16 -9.90 -2.00
C ILE A 138 22.01 -9.90 -3.01
N PRO A 139 20.83 -9.35 -2.63
CA PRO A 139 19.66 -9.35 -3.50
C PRO A 139 19.85 -8.43 -4.71
N GLN A 140 20.45 -7.25 -4.50
CA GLN A 140 20.61 -6.27 -5.57
C GLN A 140 21.81 -5.35 -5.33
N CYS A 141 22.41 -4.91 -6.44
CA CYS A 141 23.43 -3.87 -6.44
C CYS A 141 23.04 -2.75 -7.41
N TYR A 142 23.34 -1.51 -7.03
CA TYR A 142 23.01 -0.29 -7.76
C TYR A 142 24.28 0.43 -8.21
N VAL A 143 24.23 0.97 -9.42
CA VAL A 143 25.28 1.83 -9.99
C VAL A 143 24.62 3.12 -10.43
N LYS A 144 25.33 4.24 -10.36
CA LYS A 144 24.83 5.53 -10.83
C LYS A 144 24.63 5.50 -12.34
N GLU A 145 23.37 5.44 -12.77
CA GLU A 145 22.98 5.57 -14.17
C GLU A 145 23.14 7.03 -14.62
N GLU A 146 23.88 7.28 -15.69
CA GLU A 146 24.12 8.66 -16.20
C GLU A 146 22.91 9.27 -16.91
N ARG A 147 22.01 8.42 -17.42
CA ARG A 147 20.93 8.84 -18.31
C ARG A 147 19.61 8.26 -17.86
N VAL A 148 18.67 9.14 -17.55
CA VAL A 148 17.28 8.77 -17.33
C VAL A 148 16.69 8.28 -18.65
N VAL A 149 16.49 6.97 -18.78
CA VAL A 149 15.87 6.38 -19.98
C VAL A 149 14.35 6.38 -19.82
N PHE A 150 13.67 7.21 -20.61
CA PHE A 150 12.22 7.22 -20.64
C PHE A 150 11.68 5.96 -21.34
N LYS A 151 10.97 5.11 -20.59
CA LYS A 151 10.19 4.00 -21.12
C LYS A 151 8.92 4.52 -21.82
N PRO A 152 8.30 3.73 -22.73
CA PRO A 152 7.06 4.11 -23.41
C PRO A 152 5.93 4.54 -22.45
N ILE A 153 5.85 3.90 -21.28
CA ILE A 153 4.87 4.26 -20.24
C ILE A 153 5.06 5.68 -19.71
N HIS A 154 6.30 6.15 -19.53
CA HIS A 154 6.57 7.52 -19.08
C HIS A 154 6.09 8.53 -20.12
N ILE A 155 6.38 8.26 -21.40
CA ILE A 155 5.94 9.11 -22.52
C ILE A 155 4.41 9.17 -22.57
N ALA A 156 3.73 8.02 -22.42
CA ALA A 156 2.27 7.94 -22.41
C ALA A 156 1.66 8.76 -21.26
N VAL A 157 2.18 8.62 -20.03
CA VAL A 157 1.68 9.34 -18.86
C VAL A 157 1.94 10.84 -18.97
N ILE A 158 3.15 11.27 -19.39
CA ILE A 158 3.47 12.67 -19.66
C ILE A 158 2.52 13.24 -20.73
N SER A 159 2.23 12.49 -21.79
CA SER A 159 1.32 12.94 -22.86
C SER A 159 -0.10 13.16 -22.32
N VAL A 160 -0.60 12.24 -21.50
CA VAL A 160 -1.93 12.35 -20.88
C VAL A 160 -1.98 13.54 -19.91
N LEU A 161 -0.98 13.69 -19.05
CA LEU A 161 -0.90 14.82 -18.11
C LEU A 161 -0.81 16.17 -18.84
N SER A 162 -0.02 16.24 -19.92
CA SER A 162 0.10 17.44 -20.75
C SER A 162 -1.23 17.79 -21.43
N LEU A 163 -1.96 16.79 -21.92
CA LEU A 163 -3.30 16.98 -22.49
C LEU A 163 -4.30 17.48 -21.43
N LEU A 164 -4.30 16.88 -20.24
CA LEU A 164 -5.16 17.31 -19.13
C LEU A 164 -4.84 18.74 -18.70
N LEU A 165 -3.55 19.08 -18.59
CA LEU A 165 -3.11 20.43 -18.27
C LEU A 165 -3.56 21.44 -19.34
N LEU A 166 -3.42 21.09 -20.62
CA LEU A 166 -3.92 21.91 -21.73
C LEU A 166 -5.43 22.14 -21.64
N LEU A 167 -6.21 21.08 -21.40
CA LEU A 167 -7.67 21.19 -21.20
C LEU A 167 -8.03 22.07 -20.01
N CYS A 168 -7.28 21.97 -18.91
CA CYS A 168 -7.46 22.82 -17.74
C CYS A 168 -7.14 24.29 -18.01
N ILE A 169 -6.05 24.58 -18.74
CA ILE A 169 -5.69 25.95 -19.14
C ILE A 169 -6.77 26.54 -20.04
N LEU A 170 -7.16 25.84 -21.11
CA LEU A 170 -8.19 26.27 -22.05
C LEU A 170 -9.55 26.46 -21.35
N GLY A 171 -9.92 25.51 -20.48
CA GLY A 171 -11.15 25.58 -19.70
C GLY A 171 -11.17 26.78 -18.75
N THR A 172 -10.04 27.09 -18.13
CA THR A 172 -9.89 28.25 -17.23
C THR A 172 -9.94 29.57 -17.99
N ILE A 173 -9.32 29.66 -19.17
CA ILE A 173 -9.38 30.87 -20.02
C ILE A 173 -10.84 31.15 -20.43
N ILE A 174 -11.58 30.13 -20.86
CA ILE A 174 -12.99 30.27 -21.24
C ILE A 174 -13.87 30.68 -20.05
N ASP A 175 -13.60 30.14 -18.86
CA ASP A 175 -14.34 30.44 -17.64
C ASP A 175 -14.02 31.85 -17.08
N TYR A 176 -12.80 32.35 -17.32
CA TYR A 176 -12.37 33.69 -16.91
C TYR A 176 -12.84 34.81 -17.86
N GLN A 177 -13.15 34.49 -19.12
CA GLN A 177 -13.60 35.50 -20.09
C GLN A 177 -14.84 36.24 -19.58
N PRO A 178 -14.81 37.59 -19.50
CA PRO A 178 -15.88 38.38 -18.94
C PRO A 178 -17.08 38.39 -19.90
N GLY A 179 -17.94 37.41 -19.74
CA GLY A 179 -19.23 37.34 -20.38
C GLY A 179 -20.17 36.63 -19.43
N ASN A 180 -21.10 37.36 -18.81
CA ASN A 180 -22.19 36.85 -17.98
C ASN A 180 -23.20 36.01 -18.81
N ILE A 181 -22.72 35.06 -19.61
CA ILE A 181 -23.56 34.11 -20.33
C ILE A 181 -23.84 32.96 -19.35
N PRO A 182 -25.09 32.74 -18.94
CA PRO A 182 -25.46 31.64 -18.05
C PRO A 182 -25.00 30.30 -18.64
N TYR A 183 -24.53 29.38 -17.78
CA TYR A 183 -24.01 28.06 -18.17
C TYR A 183 -24.89 27.33 -19.21
N GLU A 184 -26.21 27.47 -19.08
CA GLU A 184 -27.20 26.85 -19.96
C GLU A 184 -27.15 27.32 -21.41
N LYS A 185 -26.75 28.58 -21.66
CA LYS A 185 -26.68 29.21 -22.99
C LYS A 185 -25.36 28.98 -23.73
N LEU A 186 -24.38 28.28 -23.12
CA LEU A 186 -23.13 27.95 -23.81
C LEU A 186 -23.31 26.80 -24.82
N SER A 187 -22.55 26.87 -25.92
CA SER A 187 -22.37 25.75 -26.85
C SER A 187 -21.83 24.50 -26.13
N ASN A 188 -22.17 23.31 -26.61
CA ASN A 188 -21.76 22.03 -26.01
C ASN A 188 -20.23 21.91 -25.84
N CYS A 189 -19.45 22.42 -26.81
CA CYS A 189 -17.99 22.44 -26.72
C CYS A 189 -17.49 23.33 -25.58
N ARG A 190 -18.06 24.54 -25.42
CA ARG A 190 -17.72 25.43 -24.31
C ARG A 190 -18.17 24.84 -22.96
N LYS A 191 -19.33 24.18 -22.89
CA LYS A 191 -19.80 23.48 -21.68
C LYS A 191 -18.81 22.40 -21.24
N PHE A 192 -18.30 21.61 -22.19
CA PHE A 192 -17.29 20.59 -21.93
C PHE A 192 -15.97 21.21 -21.45
N MET A 193 -15.49 22.27 -22.10
CA MET A 193 -14.25 22.95 -21.70
C MET A 193 -14.32 23.54 -20.28
N VAL A 194 -15.46 24.16 -19.92
CA VAL A 194 -15.67 24.72 -18.58
C VAL A 194 -15.64 23.63 -17.49
N CYS A 195 -15.93 22.36 -17.82
CA CYS A 195 -15.77 21.25 -16.86
C CYS A 195 -14.32 21.06 -16.40
N PHE A 196 -13.33 21.50 -17.18
CA PHE A 196 -11.91 21.42 -16.84
C PHE A 196 -11.36 22.71 -16.19
N SER A 197 -12.18 23.76 -16.05
CA SER A 197 -11.75 25.02 -15.43
C SER A 197 -11.24 24.80 -14.01
N ILE A 198 -10.01 25.25 -13.74
CA ILE A 198 -9.40 25.16 -12.42
C ILE A 198 -10.17 26.04 -11.43
N ILE A 199 -10.56 27.25 -11.84
CA ILE A 199 -11.25 28.22 -10.96
C ILE A 199 -12.61 27.66 -10.51
N SER A 200 -13.42 27.20 -11.46
CA SER A 200 -14.75 26.64 -11.14
C SER A 200 -14.66 25.38 -10.30
N ASN A 201 -13.74 24.46 -10.64
CA ASN A 201 -13.55 23.24 -9.85
C ASN A 201 -12.98 23.52 -8.46
N PHE A 202 -12.04 24.46 -8.33
CA PHE A 202 -11.48 24.87 -7.04
C PHE A 202 -12.54 25.51 -6.14
N ARG A 203 -13.37 26.42 -6.69
CA ARG A 203 -14.52 26.96 -5.94
C ARG A 203 -15.48 25.87 -5.50
N ARG A 204 -15.80 24.91 -6.37
CA ARG A 204 -16.66 23.76 -6.01
C ARG A 204 -16.05 22.85 -4.96
N LEU A 205 -14.73 22.66 -4.99
CA LEU A 205 -13.99 21.86 -4.01
C LEU A 205 -13.97 22.52 -2.64
N MET A 206 -13.78 23.85 -2.61
CA MET A 206 -13.72 24.64 -1.37
C MET A 206 -15.10 25.00 -0.81
N CYS A 207 -16.15 25.00 -1.63
CA CYS A 207 -17.50 25.19 -1.15
C CYS A 207 -17.99 23.94 -0.40
N ALA A 208 -18.56 24.15 0.79
CA ALA A 208 -19.30 23.10 1.48
C ALA A 208 -20.39 22.52 0.55
N SER A 209 -20.48 21.20 0.47
CA SER A 209 -21.43 20.49 -0.37
C SER A 209 -22.85 21.01 -0.13
N LYS A 210 -23.47 21.56 -1.18
CA LYS A 210 -24.91 21.88 -1.23
C LYS A 210 -25.77 20.62 -1.46
N GLY A 211 -25.16 19.43 -1.46
CA GLY A 211 -25.86 18.16 -1.63
C GLY A 211 -26.87 17.87 -0.51
N SER A 212 -27.74 16.88 -0.73
CA SER A 212 -28.87 16.54 0.15
C SER A 212 -28.50 16.65 1.63
N GLU A 213 -29.19 17.54 2.35
CA GLU A 213 -28.95 17.78 3.78
C GLU A 213 -28.97 16.49 4.61
N GLU A 214 -29.67 15.47 4.10
CA GLU A 214 -29.94 14.17 4.70
C GLU A 214 -28.69 13.36 5.12
N LEU A 215 -27.48 13.59 4.59
CA LEU A 215 -26.32 12.70 4.79
C LEU A 215 -24.96 13.38 5.04
N LYS A 216 -24.93 14.63 5.52
CA LYS A 216 -23.68 15.38 5.73
C LYS A 216 -22.70 14.70 6.71
N ALA A 217 -23.20 14.02 7.74
CA ALA A 217 -22.38 13.30 8.73
C ALA A 217 -21.47 12.22 8.10
N LEU A 218 -21.87 11.63 6.96
CA LEU A 218 -21.07 10.63 6.27
C LEU A 218 -19.74 11.18 5.75
N HIS A 219 -19.67 12.48 5.45
CA HIS A 219 -18.42 13.13 5.05
C HIS A 219 -17.43 13.20 6.21
N GLY A 220 -17.89 13.49 7.43
CA GLY A 220 -17.07 13.45 8.64
C GLY A 220 -16.54 12.05 8.93
N LEU A 221 -17.40 11.03 8.83
CA LEU A 221 -17.01 9.63 9.00
C LEU A 221 -15.91 9.21 8.02
N ARG A 222 -16.03 9.62 6.74
CA ARG A 222 -14.98 9.36 5.73
C ARG A 222 -13.66 10.02 6.08
N ALA A 223 -13.68 11.28 6.55
CA ALA A 223 -12.46 11.99 6.90
C ALA A 223 -11.73 11.34 8.07
N LEU A 224 -12.46 10.98 9.14
CA LEU A 224 -11.89 10.27 10.29
C LEU A 224 -11.35 8.89 9.90
N SER A 225 -12.12 8.13 9.10
CA SER A 225 -11.69 6.80 8.64
C SER A 225 -10.46 6.88 7.73
N MET A 226 -10.38 7.90 6.85
CA MET A 226 -9.20 8.12 6.01
C MET A 226 -7.97 8.49 6.85
N GLY A 227 -8.14 9.32 7.88
CA GLY A 227 -7.08 9.63 8.83
C GLY A 227 -6.57 8.38 9.54
N TRP A 228 -7.47 7.48 9.93
CA TRP A 228 -7.12 6.19 10.53
C TRP A 228 -6.38 5.27 9.56
N ILE A 229 -6.82 5.18 8.29
CA ILE A 229 -6.10 4.45 7.23
C ILE A 229 -4.67 4.99 7.07
N ILE A 230 -4.52 6.31 6.92
CA ILE A 230 -3.19 6.94 6.74
C ILE A 230 -2.30 6.64 7.94
N LEU A 231 -2.82 6.78 9.16
CA LEU A 231 -2.09 6.47 10.39
C LEU A 231 -1.65 5.00 10.42
N GLY A 232 -2.58 4.07 10.18
CA GLY A 232 -2.29 2.63 10.14
C GLY A 232 -1.24 2.29 9.08
N HIS A 233 -1.40 2.76 7.84
CA HIS A 233 -0.44 2.48 6.78
C HIS A 233 0.95 3.08 7.04
N THR A 234 1.01 4.22 7.73
CA THR A 234 2.28 4.86 8.09
C THR A 234 3.08 4.03 9.08
N TYR A 235 2.43 3.34 10.02
CA TYR A 235 3.13 2.57 11.05
C TYR A 235 3.27 1.07 10.72
N VAL A 236 2.28 0.46 10.07
CA VAL A 236 2.23 -1.00 9.84
C VAL A 236 3.15 -1.43 8.69
N TRP A 237 3.34 -0.58 7.67
CA TRP A 237 4.20 -0.90 6.52
C TRP A 237 5.65 -0.42 6.68
N ILE A 238 6.01 0.13 7.83
CA ILE A 238 7.41 0.39 8.16
C ILE A 238 8.11 -0.94 8.35
N ASN A 239 9.25 -1.12 7.68
CA ASN A 239 10.15 -2.20 8.04
C ASN A 239 10.82 -1.84 9.37
N TYR A 240 10.36 -2.46 10.46
CA TYR A 240 10.86 -2.20 11.82
C TYR A 240 12.37 -2.45 11.97
N GLN A 241 12.98 -3.25 11.07
CA GLN A 241 14.44 -3.45 11.06
C GLN A 241 15.22 -2.17 10.71
N LEU A 242 14.56 -1.19 10.06
CA LEU A 242 15.14 0.12 9.73
C LEU A 242 15.14 1.08 10.93
N LEU A 243 14.45 0.76 12.02
CA LEU A 243 14.36 1.63 13.18
C LEU A 243 15.59 1.46 14.06
N ARG A 244 16.04 2.58 14.65
CA ARG A 244 16.96 2.57 15.78
C ARG A 244 16.19 2.06 17.01
N SER A 245 16.74 1.07 17.72
CA SER A 245 16.14 0.48 18.93
C SER A 245 14.73 -0.11 18.70
N PRO A 246 14.56 -1.08 17.77
CA PRO A 246 13.27 -1.67 17.46
C PRO A 246 12.68 -2.46 18.64
N ASN A 247 13.47 -2.83 19.66
CA ASN A 247 12.95 -3.48 20.88
C ASN A 247 11.87 -2.62 21.57
N THR A 248 11.90 -1.30 21.40
CA THR A 248 10.87 -0.38 21.89
C THR A 248 9.47 -0.71 21.34
N SER A 249 9.39 -1.30 20.13
CA SER A 249 8.12 -1.71 19.52
C SER A 249 7.35 -2.72 20.37
N ILE A 250 8.04 -3.57 21.14
CA ILE A 250 7.40 -4.53 22.06
C ILE A 250 6.63 -3.78 23.16
N VAL A 251 7.17 -2.67 23.65
CA VAL A 251 6.48 -1.82 24.62
C VAL A 251 5.28 -1.15 23.97
N TRP A 252 5.44 -0.63 22.75
CA TRP A 252 4.34 0.00 22.01
C TRP A 252 3.20 -0.97 21.75
N PHE A 253 3.49 -2.22 21.35
CA PHE A 253 2.48 -3.23 21.10
C PHE A 253 1.65 -3.61 22.33
N ASN A 254 2.11 -3.28 23.55
CA ASN A 254 1.36 -3.52 24.79
C ASN A 254 0.56 -2.28 25.26
N ARG A 255 0.62 -1.17 24.52
CA ARG A 255 -0.07 0.07 24.90
C ARG A 255 -1.44 0.16 24.22
N LEU A 256 -2.46 0.49 25.02
CA LEU A 256 -3.84 0.65 24.53
C LEU A 256 -3.99 1.73 23.46
N ASP A 257 -3.19 2.80 23.49
CA ASP A 257 -3.21 3.84 22.46
C ASP A 257 -2.63 3.35 21.12
N PHE A 258 -1.69 2.39 21.15
CA PHE A 258 -1.10 1.82 19.96
C PHE A 258 -1.96 0.71 19.34
N GLU A 259 -2.90 0.12 20.10
CA GLU A 259 -3.88 -0.85 19.57
C GLU A 259 -4.73 -0.26 18.44
N VAL A 260 -4.99 1.04 18.44
CA VAL A 260 -5.68 1.72 17.31
C VAL A 260 -4.88 1.59 16.02
N ILE A 261 -3.55 1.62 16.11
CA ILE A 261 -2.64 1.47 14.97
C ILE A 261 -2.54 0.01 14.56
N LEU A 262 -2.36 -0.91 15.51
CA LEU A 262 -2.27 -2.36 15.23
C LEU A 262 -3.56 -2.91 14.60
N ASN A 263 -4.72 -2.45 15.06
CA ASN A 263 -6.02 -2.78 14.49
C ASN A 263 -6.38 -1.90 13.27
N GLY A 264 -5.40 -1.18 12.70
CA GLY A 264 -5.58 -0.38 11.50
C GLY A 264 -6.12 -1.18 10.30
N TRP A 265 -5.97 -2.50 10.27
CA TRP A 265 -6.59 -3.37 9.28
C TRP A 265 -8.13 -3.29 9.25
N LEU A 266 -8.78 -2.89 10.36
CA LEU A 266 -10.24 -2.69 10.43
C LEU A 266 -10.68 -1.32 9.92
N SER A 267 -9.74 -0.40 9.64
CA SER A 267 -10.04 0.98 9.23
C SER A 267 -10.76 1.09 7.87
N VAL A 268 -10.74 0.01 7.07
CA VAL A 268 -11.44 -0.09 5.78
C VAL A 268 -12.94 -0.43 5.93
N GLU A 269 -13.35 -1.05 7.03
CA GLU A 269 -14.73 -1.50 7.25
C GLU A 269 -15.77 -0.35 7.22
N PRO A 270 -15.50 0.84 7.79
CA PRO A 270 -16.38 1.99 7.62
C PRO A 270 -16.63 2.36 6.16
N PHE A 271 -15.65 2.18 5.27
CA PHE A 271 -15.83 2.48 3.85
C PHE A 271 -16.71 1.45 3.14
N PHE A 272 -16.57 0.16 3.47
CA PHE A 272 -17.50 -0.88 2.97
C PHE A 272 -18.93 -0.62 3.45
N PHE A 273 -19.11 -0.31 4.73
CA PHE A 273 -20.41 0.08 5.30
C PHE A 273 -21.01 1.30 4.58
N LEU A 274 -20.22 2.36 4.39
CA LEU A 274 -20.63 3.57 3.67
C LEU A 274 -21.00 3.28 2.21
N SER A 275 -20.25 2.41 1.55
CA SER A 275 -20.50 2.00 0.17
C SER A 275 -21.84 1.27 0.05
N GLY A 276 -22.12 0.33 0.95
CA GLY A 276 -23.41 -0.35 1.03
C GLY A 276 -24.56 0.61 1.31
N LEU A 277 -24.43 1.47 2.33
CA LEU A 277 -25.45 2.46 2.67
C LEU A 277 -25.79 3.38 1.51
N LEU A 278 -24.79 3.91 0.82
CA LEU A 278 -25.02 4.82 -0.31
C LEU A 278 -25.55 4.10 -1.55
N THR A 279 -25.11 2.86 -1.78
CA THR A 279 -25.62 2.03 -2.88
C THR A 279 -27.11 1.75 -2.68
N SER A 280 -27.52 1.22 -1.51
CA SER A 280 -28.93 0.98 -1.19
C SER A 280 -29.76 2.26 -1.24
N PHE A 281 -29.32 3.32 -0.55
CA PHE A 281 -30.05 4.58 -0.50
C PHE A 281 -30.29 5.18 -1.89
N THR A 282 -29.27 5.17 -2.74
CA THR A 282 -29.37 5.74 -4.10
C THR A 282 -30.23 4.87 -5.01
N VAL A 283 -29.99 3.56 -5.04
CA VAL A 283 -30.71 2.62 -5.92
C VAL A 283 -32.18 2.55 -5.55
N LEU A 284 -32.51 2.41 -4.26
CA LEU A 284 -33.90 2.35 -3.80
C LEU A 284 -34.64 3.66 -4.09
N LYS A 285 -33.99 4.83 -3.91
CA LYS A 285 -34.58 6.14 -4.27
C LYS A 285 -34.83 6.29 -5.77
N ILE A 286 -33.96 5.71 -6.62
CA ILE A 286 -34.18 5.64 -8.07
C ILE A 286 -35.34 4.70 -8.38
N MET A 287 -35.40 3.54 -7.77
CA MET A 287 -36.45 2.54 -7.98
C MET A 287 -37.83 3.06 -7.52
N ASP A 288 -37.92 3.76 -6.39
CA ASP A 288 -39.14 4.44 -5.95
C ASP A 288 -39.67 5.40 -7.02
N LYS A 289 -38.80 6.23 -7.60
CA LYS A 289 -39.17 7.21 -8.63
C LYS A 289 -39.54 6.58 -9.97
N THR A 290 -38.92 5.46 -10.31
CA THR A 290 -39.04 4.80 -11.63
C THR A 290 -39.97 3.59 -11.60
N LYS A 291 -40.66 3.34 -10.47
CA LYS A 291 -41.52 2.17 -10.23
C LYS A 291 -40.77 0.84 -10.47
N GLY A 292 -39.55 0.74 -9.94
CA GLY A 292 -38.73 -0.48 -9.97
C GLY A 292 -37.86 -0.66 -11.21
N ARG A 293 -37.73 0.34 -12.09
CA ARG A 293 -36.91 0.25 -13.32
C ARG A 293 -35.52 0.87 -13.12
N ILE A 294 -34.47 0.05 -13.17
CA ILE A 294 -33.08 0.52 -13.16
C ILE A 294 -32.32 -0.01 -14.38
N ASN A 295 -31.57 0.87 -15.06
CA ASN A 295 -30.65 0.45 -16.11
C ASN A 295 -29.33 0.00 -15.47
N VAL A 296 -29.25 -1.29 -15.16
CA VAL A 296 -28.11 -1.91 -14.46
C VAL A 296 -26.78 -1.70 -15.21
N PRO A 297 -26.67 -1.96 -16.52
CA PRO A 297 -25.43 -1.72 -17.26
C PRO A 297 -24.94 -0.28 -17.17
N ILE A 298 -25.82 0.71 -17.33
CA ILE A 298 -25.45 2.13 -17.23
C ILE A 298 -25.02 2.47 -15.80
N TYR A 299 -25.68 1.91 -14.79
CA TYR A 299 -25.33 2.17 -13.39
C TYR A 299 -23.93 1.66 -13.05
N ILE A 300 -23.61 0.42 -13.42
CA ILE A 300 -22.27 -0.17 -13.23
C ILE A 300 -21.23 0.62 -14.04
N PHE A 301 -21.52 0.92 -15.31
CA PHE A 301 -20.61 1.65 -16.19
C PHE A 301 -20.27 3.03 -15.64
N ARG A 302 -21.24 3.77 -15.09
CA ARG A 302 -21.01 5.07 -14.44
C ARG A 302 -20.06 4.97 -13.25
N ARG A 303 -20.12 3.90 -12.47
CA ARG A 303 -19.17 3.65 -11.38
C ARG A 303 -17.78 3.29 -11.94
N TYR A 304 -17.72 2.45 -12.95
CA TYR A 304 -16.46 2.05 -13.60
C TYR A 304 -15.70 3.26 -14.15
N ILE A 305 -16.34 4.15 -14.92
CA ILE A 305 -15.70 5.36 -15.46
C ILE A 305 -15.33 6.39 -14.38
N ARG A 306 -15.92 6.31 -13.19
CA ARG A 306 -15.57 7.19 -12.07
C ARG A 306 -14.30 6.73 -11.36
N LEU A 307 -14.11 5.42 -11.20
CA LEU A 307 -13.01 4.84 -10.42
C LEU A 307 -11.76 4.56 -11.26
N THR A 308 -11.95 4.14 -12.51
CA THR A 308 -10.86 3.65 -13.36
C THR A 308 -9.87 4.75 -13.80
N PRO A 309 -10.29 5.97 -14.19
CA PRO A 309 -9.34 6.99 -14.62
C PRO A 309 -8.37 7.45 -13.52
N PRO A 310 -8.82 7.75 -12.27
CA PRO A 310 -7.90 8.02 -11.18
C PRO A 310 -6.95 6.85 -10.89
N LEU A 311 -7.46 5.61 -10.92
CA LEU A 311 -6.64 4.41 -10.71
C LEU A 311 -5.52 4.28 -11.75
N LEU A 312 -5.86 4.42 -13.05
CA LEU A 312 -4.88 4.39 -14.14
C LEU A 312 -3.82 5.47 -13.99
N LEU A 313 -4.23 6.68 -13.56
CA LEU A 313 -3.29 7.75 -13.29
C LEU A 313 -2.35 7.40 -12.13
N THR A 314 -2.86 6.85 -11.02
CA THR A 314 -2.03 6.39 -9.90
C THR A 314 -1.02 5.33 -10.32
N ILE A 315 -1.45 4.33 -11.10
CA ILE A 315 -0.55 3.30 -11.65
C ILE A 315 0.52 3.96 -12.54
N GLY A 316 0.12 4.87 -13.43
CA GLY A 316 1.03 5.58 -14.32
C GLY A 316 2.08 6.42 -13.58
N LEU A 317 1.67 7.12 -12.52
CA LEU A 317 2.56 7.93 -11.68
C LEU A 317 3.59 7.08 -10.92
N LEU A 318 3.24 5.84 -10.53
CA LEU A 318 4.15 4.93 -9.84
C LEU A 318 5.43 4.66 -10.65
N PHE A 319 5.33 4.55 -11.97
CA PHE A 319 6.49 4.30 -12.84
C PHE A 319 7.53 5.43 -12.84
N PHE A 320 7.19 6.62 -12.34
CA PHE A 320 8.14 7.73 -12.21
C PHE A 320 9.01 7.63 -10.95
N LEU A 321 8.64 6.81 -9.95
CA LEU A 321 9.38 6.71 -8.69
C LEU A 321 10.88 6.43 -8.89
N PRO A 322 11.31 5.46 -9.73
CA PRO A 322 12.74 5.20 -9.94
C PRO A 322 13.48 6.30 -10.68
N LEU A 323 12.76 7.21 -11.37
CA LEU A 323 13.38 8.32 -12.10
C LEU A 323 13.67 9.51 -11.17
N ILE A 324 12.88 9.66 -10.10
CA ILE A 324 13.00 10.79 -9.18
C ILE A 324 13.85 10.49 -7.95
N SER A 325 13.98 9.21 -7.58
CA SER A 325 14.72 8.80 -6.39
C SER A 325 15.13 7.33 -6.42
N SER A 326 16.21 7.04 -5.73
CA SER A 326 16.80 5.71 -5.52
C SER A 326 17.30 5.62 -4.10
N GLY A 327 17.46 4.40 -3.58
CA GLY A 327 18.02 4.21 -2.26
C GLY A 327 18.18 2.74 -1.88
N PRO A 328 18.77 2.48 -0.72
CA PRO A 328 19.25 1.14 -0.35
C PRO A 328 18.12 0.13 -0.13
N PHE A 329 16.90 0.59 0.12
CA PHE A 329 15.71 -0.24 0.39
C PHE A 329 14.80 -0.45 -0.83
N TRP A 330 15.17 0.05 -2.01
CA TRP A 330 14.27 0.08 -3.17
C TRP A 330 13.90 -1.32 -3.67
N TYR A 331 14.83 -2.27 -3.61
CA TYR A 331 14.61 -3.66 -4.03
C TYR A 331 13.58 -4.40 -3.17
N GLU A 332 13.36 -3.99 -1.92
CA GLU A 332 12.38 -4.61 -1.03
C GLU A 332 10.97 -4.07 -1.24
N ARG A 333 10.84 -2.78 -1.63
CA ARG A 333 9.55 -2.09 -1.60
C ARG A 333 9.10 -1.54 -2.95
N VAL A 334 9.97 -0.84 -3.66
CA VAL A 334 9.62 -0.12 -4.89
C VAL A 334 9.73 -1.04 -6.11
N ASP A 335 10.84 -1.77 -6.24
CA ASP A 335 11.09 -2.63 -7.39
C ASP A 335 10.05 -3.77 -7.52
N PRO A 336 9.65 -4.46 -6.42
CA PRO A 336 8.60 -5.47 -6.48
C PRO A 336 7.24 -4.88 -6.87
N GLU A 337 6.91 -3.67 -6.40
CA GLU A 337 5.64 -3.01 -6.71
C GLU A 337 5.57 -2.60 -8.19
N ILE A 338 6.68 -2.09 -8.74
CA ILE A 338 6.79 -1.78 -10.18
C ILE A 338 6.75 -3.04 -11.03
N LYS A 339 7.39 -4.12 -10.59
CA LYS A 339 7.33 -5.42 -11.26
C LYS A 339 5.90 -5.95 -11.29
N ALA A 340 5.20 -5.94 -10.16
CA ALA A 340 3.80 -6.32 -10.06
C ALA A 340 2.92 -5.47 -10.99
N CYS A 341 3.16 -4.16 -11.07
CA CYS A 341 2.45 -3.29 -12.01
C CYS A 341 2.81 -3.52 -13.47
N THR A 342 4.01 -3.99 -13.78
CA THR A 342 4.37 -4.32 -15.16
C THR A 342 3.66 -5.59 -15.63
N GLU A 343 3.55 -6.60 -14.76
CA GLU A 343 3.00 -7.92 -15.10
C GLU A 343 1.48 -8.03 -14.88
N TYR A 344 0.92 -7.36 -13.87
CA TYR A 344 -0.43 -7.62 -13.35
C TYR A 344 -1.37 -6.40 -13.27
N TRP A 345 -1.01 -5.24 -13.85
CA TRP A 345 -1.86 -4.03 -13.84
C TRP A 345 -3.31 -4.26 -14.32
N TRP A 346 -3.50 -5.19 -15.25
CA TRP A 346 -4.80 -5.54 -15.82
C TRP A 346 -5.79 -6.10 -14.79
N LEU A 347 -5.30 -6.77 -13.74
CA LEU A 347 -6.13 -7.27 -12.64
C LEU A 347 -6.83 -6.13 -11.89
N SER A 348 -6.15 -5.00 -11.69
CA SER A 348 -6.69 -3.82 -11.01
C SER A 348 -7.77 -3.13 -11.85
N ILE A 349 -7.67 -3.18 -13.19
CA ILE A 349 -8.69 -2.62 -14.11
C ILE A 349 -9.92 -3.51 -14.19
N LEU A 350 -9.72 -4.83 -14.18
CA LEU A 350 -10.81 -5.80 -14.14
C LEU A 350 -11.46 -5.88 -12.74
N TYR A 351 -10.95 -5.15 -11.74
CA TYR A 351 -11.41 -5.18 -10.35
C TYR A 351 -11.39 -6.60 -9.75
N ILE A 352 -10.34 -7.37 -10.04
CA ILE A 352 -10.12 -8.74 -9.52
C ILE A 352 -8.75 -8.89 -8.83
N SER A 353 -8.06 -7.78 -8.57
CA SER A 353 -6.72 -7.81 -7.94
C SER A 353 -6.71 -8.46 -6.55
N ASN A 354 -7.83 -8.45 -5.85
CA ASN A 354 -7.95 -9.03 -4.51
C ASN A 354 -8.00 -10.57 -4.49
N TRP A 355 -8.00 -11.21 -5.65
CA TRP A 355 -7.86 -12.66 -5.80
C TRP A 355 -6.42 -13.10 -6.07
N ALA A 356 -5.53 -12.17 -6.41
CA ALA A 356 -4.11 -12.44 -6.55
C ALA A 356 -3.38 -12.42 -5.20
N ASP A 357 -2.25 -13.12 -5.13
CA ASP A 357 -1.31 -13.01 -4.01
C ASP A 357 -0.87 -11.55 -3.82
N MET A 358 -0.64 -11.12 -2.58
CA MET A 358 -0.21 -9.77 -2.24
C MET A 358 0.94 -9.25 -3.11
N LYS A 359 1.92 -10.10 -3.41
CA LYS A 359 3.11 -9.78 -4.22
C LYS A 359 2.80 -9.44 -5.69
N ASN A 360 1.64 -9.87 -6.19
CA ASN A 360 1.21 -9.68 -7.58
C ASN A 360 0.21 -8.53 -7.73
N ILE A 361 -0.16 -7.84 -6.64
CA ILE A 361 -1.11 -6.73 -6.68
C ILE A 361 -0.40 -5.47 -7.13
N CYS A 362 -0.79 -4.95 -8.31
CA CYS A 362 -0.35 -3.64 -8.75
C CYS A 362 -1.02 -2.54 -7.92
N VAL A 363 -0.20 -1.78 -7.18
CA VAL A 363 -0.62 -0.81 -6.16
C VAL A 363 -1.43 -1.48 -5.07
N HIS A 364 -0.79 -1.74 -3.92
CA HIS A 364 -1.34 -2.61 -2.89
C HIS A 364 -2.79 -2.25 -2.47
N PRO A 365 -3.16 -0.98 -2.19
CA PRO A 365 -4.54 -0.63 -1.80
C PRO A 365 -5.64 -0.93 -2.83
N THR A 366 -5.31 -1.35 -4.07
CA THR A 366 -6.30 -1.66 -5.11
C THR A 366 -7.15 -2.89 -4.79
N TRP A 367 -6.70 -3.78 -3.91
CA TRP A 367 -7.48 -4.94 -3.47
C TRP A 367 -8.84 -4.51 -2.90
N TYR A 368 -8.87 -3.43 -2.11
CA TYR A 368 -10.07 -2.90 -1.48
C TYR A 368 -11.06 -2.43 -2.55
N LEU A 369 -10.55 -1.72 -3.55
CA LEU A 369 -11.36 -1.20 -4.64
C LEU A 369 -11.98 -2.32 -5.48
N SER A 370 -11.22 -3.40 -5.71
CA SER A 370 -11.71 -4.62 -6.37
C SER A 370 -12.83 -5.29 -5.58
N ALA A 371 -12.64 -5.50 -4.27
CA ALA A 371 -13.65 -6.10 -3.40
C ALA A 371 -14.94 -5.26 -3.34
N ASP A 372 -14.83 -3.93 -3.21
CA ASP A 372 -15.96 -3.00 -3.16
C ASP A 372 -16.73 -2.95 -4.49
N PHE A 373 -16.04 -3.02 -5.63
CA PHE A 373 -16.69 -3.10 -6.94
C PHE A 373 -17.45 -4.43 -7.12
N GLN A 374 -16.87 -5.55 -6.69
CA GLN A 374 -17.54 -6.86 -6.74
C GLN A 374 -18.80 -6.90 -5.86
N LEU A 375 -18.72 -6.44 -4.60
CA LEU A 375 -19.87 -6.34 -3.70
C LEU A 375 -20.97 -5.46 -4.30
N HIS A 376 -20.60 -4.35 -4.94
CA HIS A 376 -21.55 -3.48 -5.60
C HIS A 376 -22.33 -4.17 -6.73
N VAL A 377 -21.63 -4.90 -7.60
CA VAL A 377 -22.27 -5.60 -8.73
C VAL A 377 -23.23 -6.68 -8.21
N ILE A 378 -22.78 -7.51 -7.26
CA ILE A 378 -23.60 -8.58 -6.66
C ILE A 378 -24.85 -8.01 -5.98
N THR A 379 -24.70 -6.89 -5.29
CA THR A 379 -25.76 -6.32 -4.46
C THR A 379 -26.90 -5.69 -5.27
N ILE A 380 -26.72 -5.37 -6.54
CA ILE A 380 -27.81 -4.84 -7.38
C ILE A 380 -28.98 -5.84 -7.46
N VAL A 381 -28.68 -7.14 -7.58
CA VAL A 381 -29.71 -8.19 -7.61
C VAL A 381 -30.43 -8.29 -6.27
N ILE A 382 -29.66 -8.25 -5.17
CA ILE A 382 -30.20 -8.28 -3.80
C ILE A 382 -31.11 -7.06 -3.56
N LEU A 383 -30.71 -5.87 -4.01
CA LEU A 383 -31.52 -4.65 -3.88
C LEU A 383 -32.81 -4.72 -4.68
N TYR A 384 -32.79 -5.33 -5.86
CA TYR A 384 -34.01 -5.56 -6.64
C TYR A 384 -35.00 -6.45 -5.90
N ILE A 385 -34.52 -7.56 -5.31
CA ILE A 385 -35.34 -8.45 -4.48
C ILE A 385 -35.82 -7.74 -3.23
N LEU A 386 -34.96 -6.97 -2.56
CA LEU A 386 -35.29 -6.21 -1.36
C LEU A 386 -36.37 -5.15 -1.62
N TYR A 387 -36.34 -4.50 -2.78
CA TYR A 387 -37.36 -3.53 -3.18
C TYR A 387 -38.73 -4.19 -3.38
N LYS A 388 -38.77 -5.34 -4.08
CA LYS A 388 -40.04 -6.02 -4.42
C LYS A 388 -40.60 -6.87 -3.28
N TYR A 389 -39.71 -7.54 -2.55
CA TYR A 389 -40.01 -8.49 -1.47
C TYR A 389 -39.11 -8.24 -0.26
N PRO A 390 -39.40 -7.24 0.59
CA PRO A 390 -38.52 -6.82 1.67
C PRO A 390 -38.11 -7.95 2.64
N LYS A 391 -39.05 -8.82 3.03
CA LYS A 391 -38.77 -9.95 3.94
C LYS A 391 -37.79 -10.95 3.31
N LEU A 392 -37.98 -11.26 2.03
CA LEU A 392 -37.11 -12.18 1.30
C LEU A 392 -35.72 -11.56 1.08
N GLY A 393 -35.66 -10.28 0.71
CA GLY A 393 -34.39 -9.56 0.56
C GLY A 393 -33.59 -9.48 1.86
N LEU A 394 -34.25 -9.20 2.99
CA LEU A 394 -33.62 -9.24 4.32
C LEU A 394 -33.13 -10.64 4.67
N SER A 395 -33.93 -11.69 4.44
CA SER A 395 -33.52 -13.07 4.66
C SER A 395 -32.32 -13.46 3.81
N LEU A 396 -32.28 -13.02 2.54
CA LEU A 396 -31.16 -13.26 1.64
C LEU A 396 -29.89 -12.56 2.13
N ILE A 397 -29.99 -11.31 2.56
CA ILE A 397 -28.86 -10.57 3.14
C ILE A 397 -28.30 -11.32 4.36
N CYS A 398 -29.15 -11.70 5.32
CA CYS A 398 -28.71 -12.45 6.50
C CYS A 398 -28.06 -13.79 6.11
N SER A 399 -28.59 -14.47 5.09
CA SER A 399 -28.04 -15.73 4.58
C SER A 399 -26.66 -15.53 3.95
N VAL A 400 -26.48 -14.49 3.13
CA VAL A 400 -25.18 -14.17 2.52
C VAL A 400 -24.14 -13.83 3.60
N VAL A 401 -24.49 -12.99 4.57
CA VAL A 401 -23.58 -12.65 5.67
C VAL A 401 -23.21 -13.90 6.46
N LEU A 402 -24.17 -14.76 6.80
CA LEU A 402 -23.91 -16.01 7.51
C LEU A 402 -22.97 -16.93 6.72
N VAL A 403 -23.24 -17.14 5.43
CA VAL A 403 -22.41 -17.98 4.56
C VAL A 403 -20.99 -17.42 4.48
N CYS A 404 -20.83 -16.10 4.27
CA CYS A 404 -19.52 -15.46 4.24
C CYS A 404 -18.77 -15.62 5.58
N SER A 405 -19.43 -15.42 6.73
CA SER A 405 -18.82 -15.62 8.04
C SER A 405 -18.40 -17.08 8.29
N VAL A 406 -19.21 -18.04 7.85
CA VAL A 406 -18.86 -19.48 7.93
C VAL A 406 -17.65 -19.78 7.04
N VAL A 407 -17.60 -19.26 5.81
CA VAL A 407 -16.45 -19.42 4.92
C VAL A 407 -15.17 -18.88 5.55
N VAL A 408 -15.22 -17.67 6.13
CA VAL A 408 -14.08 -17.12 6.87
C VAL A 408 -13.66 -18.06 8.01
N GLY A 409 -14.60 -18.52 8.84
CA GLY A 409 -14.30 -19.43 9.95
C GLY A 409 -13.68 -20.75 9.50
N VAL A 410 -14.19 -21.35 8.40
CA VAL A 410 -13.64 -22.59 7.81
C VAL A 410 -12.23 -22.36 7.29
N LEU A 411 -11.98 -21.27 6.57
CA LEU A 411 -10.64 -20.95 6.05
C LEU A 411 -9.64 -20.71 7.19
N THR A 412 -10.03 -19.94 8.21
CA THR A 412 -9.19 -19.70 9.40
C THR A 412 -8.84 -21.01 10.11
N PHE A 413 -9.80 -21.94 10.24
CA PHE A 413 -9.57 -23.24 10.85
C PHE A 413 -8.67 -24.16 10.01
N GLN A 414 -8.92 -24.26 8.69
CA GLN A 414 -8.16 -25.14 7.80
C GLN A 414 -6.69 -24.71 7.65
N TRP A 415 -6.43 -23.41 7.66
CA TRP A 415 -5.10 -22.84 7.45
C TRP A 415 -4.36 -22.49 8.75
N ASP A 416 -4.92 -22.83 9.92
CA ASP A 416 -4.33 -22.52 11.25
C ASP A 416 -3.92 -21.04 11.38
N LEU A 417 -4.83 -20.17 10.95
CA LEU A 417 -4.60 -18.72 10.90
C LEU A 417 -4.96 -18.05 12.22
N PRO A 418 -4.24 -17.00 12.63
CA PRO A 418 -4.62 -16.20 13.77
C PRO A 418 -5.98 -15.50 13.55
N PRO A 419 -6.70 -15.16 14.63
CA PRO A 419 -8.01 -14.49 14.54
C PRO A 419 -7.94 -13.07 13.97
N THR A 420 -6.75 -12.47 13.93
CA THR A 420 -6.47 -11.16 13.33
C THR A 420 -5.06 -11.17 12.75
N ILE A 421 -4.71 -10.17 11.93
CA ILE A 421 -3.36 -9.99 11.41
C ILE A 421 -2.43 -9.61 12.58
N GLN A 422 -1.74 -10.60 13.14
CA GLN A 422 -0.87 -10.43 14.30
C GLN A 422 0.55 -10.03 13.87
N VAL A 423 0.77 -8.73 13.66
CA VAL A 423 2.10 -8.17 13.35
C VAL A 423 3.12 -8.51 14.45
N SER A 424 2.67 -8.66 15.71
CA SER A 424 3.50 -9.00 16.87
C SER A 424 3.93 -10.47 16.96
N SER A 425 3.35 -11.37 16.15
CA SER A 425 3.72 -12.80 16.14
C SER A 425 5.10 -13.03 15.53
N GLY A 426 5.56 -12.11 14.67
CA GLY A 426 6.79 -12.22 13.91
C GLY A 426 6.72 -13.22 12.74
N ASN A 427 5.78 -14.17 12.73
CA ASN A 427 5.65 -15.17 11.67
C ASN A 427 5.13 -14.54 10.36
N SER A 428 6.07 -14.07 9.53
CA SER A 428 5.79 -13.40 8.26
C SER A 428 4.97 -14.26 7.29
N GLY A 429 5.17 -15.58 7.28
CA GLY A 429 4.40 -16.53 6.48
C GLY A 429 2.92 -16.54 6.88
N LYS A 430 2.63 -16.78 8.17
CA LYS A 430 1.24 -16.77 8.67
C LYS A 430 0.57 -15.40 8.51
N ILE A 431 1.31 -14.31 8.69
CA ILE A 431 0.80 -12.95 8.44
C ILE A 431 0.38 -12.82 6.97
N GLN A 432 1.25 -13.23 6.04
CA GLN A 432 0.97 -13.16 4.62
C GLN A 432 -0.21 -14.07 4.23
N ASP A 433 -0.27 -15.30 4.73
CA ASP A 433 -1.38 -16.22 4.48
C ASP A 433 -2.71 -15.65 5.00
N THR A 434 -2.70 -15.02 6.18
CA THR A 434 -3.90 -14.35 6.73
C THR A 434 -4.36 -13.21 5.82
N ILE A 435 -3.43 -12.44 5.25
CA ILE A 435 -3.74 -11.36 4.32
C ILE A 435 -4.32 -11.91 3.02
N ASP A 436 -3.66 -12.89 2.41
CA ASP A 436 -3.96 -13.42 1.09
C ASP A 436 -5.23 -14.29 1.08
N VAL A 437 -5.43 -15.11 2.10
CA VAL A 437 -6.54 -16.09 2.17
C VAL A 437 -7.82 -15.49 2.76
N VAL A 438 -7.69 -14.56 3.73
CA VAL A 438 -8.84 -14.04 4.47
C VAL A 438 -9.02 -12.54 4.23
N HIS A 439 -8.05 -11.71 4.60
CA HIS A 439 -8.27 -10.26 4.69
C HIS A 439 -8.64 -9.62 3.34
N MET A 440 -7.92 -9.92 2.27
CA MET A 440 -8.18 -9.29 0.97
C MET A 440 -9.44 -9.83 0.26
N LYS A 441 -10.01 -10.92 0.73
CA LYS A 441 -11.12 -11.57 0.04
C LYS A 441 -12.44 -10.84 0.27
N THR A 442 -13.23 -10.75 -0.80
CA THR A 442 -14.50 -10.01 -0.83
C THR A 442 -15.51 -10.49 0.21
N PHE A 443 -15.53 -11.78 0.52
CA PHE A 443 -16.48 -12.36 1.48
C PHE A 443 -16.25 -11.87 2.92
N THR A 444 -15.01 -11.51 3.29
CA THR A 444 -14.67 -11.03 4.63
C THR A 444 -15.38 -9.70 4.95
N HIS A 445 -15.54 -8.86 3.94
CA HIS A 445 -16.13 -7.52 4.07
C HIS A 445 -17.64 -7.45 3.79
N ALA A 446 -18.25 -8.60 3.45
CA ALA A 446 -19.67 -8.67 3.16
C ALA A 446 -20.53 -8.19 4.35
N GLY A 447 -20.14 -8.54 5.57
CA GLY A 447 -20.86 -8.17 6.80
C GLY A 447 -21.11 -6.66 6.91
N PRO A 448 -20.06 -5.84 7.10
CA PRO A 448 -20.20 -4.38 7.22
C PRO A 448 -20.88 -3.74 6.02
N TYR A 449 -20.60 -4.20 4.80
CA TYR A 449 -21.26 -3.74 3.58
C TYR A 449 -22.78 -3.94 3.63
N TYR A 450 -23.24 -5.15 3.98
CA TYR A 450 -24.66 -5.47 4.05
C TYR A 450 -25.39 -4.84 5.24
N VAL A 451 -24.70 -4.60 6.37
CA VAL A 451 -25.24 -3.76 7.45
C VAL A 451 -25.53 -2.36 6.92
N GLY A 452 -24.64 -1.79 6.10
CA GLY A 452 -24.87 -0.53 5.39
C GLY A 452 -26.11 -0.58 4.50
N ILE A 453 -26.28 -1.66 3.73
CA ILE A 453 -27.47 -1.87 2.87
C ILE A 453 -28.77 -1.88 3.69
N ILE A 454 -28.79 -2.59 4.81
CA ILE A 454 -29.97 -2.64 5.70
C ILE A 454 -30.28 -1.24 6.22
N LEU A 455 -29.28 -0.50 6.69
CA LEU A 455 -29.49 0.85 7.20
C LEU A 455 -30.04 1.78 6.11
N GLY A 456 -29.47 1.76 4.89
CA GLY A 456 -29.99 2.57 3.79
C GLY A 456 -31.41 2.20 3.38
N PHE A 457 -31.78 0.92 3.45
CA PHE A 457 -33.17 0.48 3.27
C PHE A 457 -34.11 1.02 4.37
N LEU A 458 -33.69 0.93 5.64
CA LEU A 458 -34.47 1.45 6.77
C LEU A 458 -34.67 2.97 6.64
N MET A 459 -33.64 3.71 6.23
CA MET A 459 -33.71 5.16 6.02
C MET A 459 -34.73 5.55 4.93
N ILE A 460 -34.89 4.74 3.89
CA ILE A 460 -35.88 4.99 2.83
C ILE A 460 -37.30 4.61 3.27
N LYS A 461 -37.44 3.50 4.01
CA LYS A 461 -38.74 2.99 4.46
C LYS A 461 -39.33 3.78 5.63
N TYR A 462 -38.48 4.25 6.55
CA TYR A 462 -38.86 4.86 7.82
C TYR A 462 -38.37 6.31 7.92
N LYS A 463 -38.68 7.12 6.91
CA LYS A 463 -38.25 8.54 6.82
C LYS A 463 -38.76 9.42 7.96
N ASP A 464 -39.92 9.09 8.53
CA ASP A 464 -40.62 9.91 9.52
C ASP A 464 -40.37 9.48 10.98
N VAL A 465 -39.48 8.51 11.21
CA VAL A 465 -39.16 8.05 12.57
C VAL A 465 -38.30 9.10 13.26
N LYS A 466 -38.93 9.84 14.17
CA LYS A 466 -38.24 10.75 15.08
C LYS A 466 -37.56 9.92 16.17
N ILE A 467 -36.23 9.87 16.14
CA ILE A 467 -35.43 9.36 17.25
C ILE A 467 -35.68 10.30 18.44
N SER A 468 -36.15 9.78 19.57
CA SER A 468 -36.30 10.58 20.79
C SER A 468 -34.91 11.12 21.15
N LYS A 469 -34.81 12.42 21.43
CA LYS A 469 -33.58 12.98 21.98
C LYS A 469 -33.37 12.30 23.33
N VAL A 470 -32.27 11.56 23.44
CA VAL A 470 -31.74 11.03 24.70
C VAL A 470 -30.93 12.13 25.37
#